data_AF-A0A813IN20-F1
#
_entry.id   AF-A0A813IN20-F1
#
_cell.length_a   1.000
_cell.length_b   1.000
_cell.length_c   1.000
_cell.angle_alpha   90.00
_cell.angle_beta   90.00
_cell.angle_gamma   90.00
#
_symmetry.space_group_name_H-M   'P 1'
#
loop_
_entity.id
_entity.type
_entity.pdbx_description
1 polymer ?
#
loop_
_entity_poly.entity_id
_entity_poly.type
_entity_poly.pdbx_seq_one_letter_code
_entity_poly.pdbx_strand_id
1 'polypeptide(L)'
;SDFIGRHDDKAHVPFFGDENIYSRTVAAIWYLTKEWTEQDGGILLDLQAKKDCAEGKLVPMYNSLVLFEVPHWHAVTAVTASRNRYSIFGWWHQKGNRYEVPASVPRALKDTTKARKKKLVRKKAGNVAKAAESTKK
;
A
#
# COMPACT_ATOMS: atom_id res chain seq x y z
N SER A 1 4.84 9.42 -0.29
CA SER A 1 3.87 9.18 0.78
C SER A 1 4.60 8.46 1.88
N ASP A 2 4.58 9.00 3.09
CA ASP A 2 5.24 8.51 4.31
C ASP A 2 4.28 7.73 5.23
N PHE A 3 3.12 7.35 4.70
CA PHE A 3 2.09 6.57 5.36
C PHE A 3 1.69 5.35 4.53
N ILE A 4 1.04 4.39 5.18
CA ILE A 4 0.44 3.23 4.51
C ILE A 4 -1.06 3.21 4.85
N GLY A 5 -1.91 3.27 3.81
CA GLY A 5 -3.36 3.22 3.99
C GLY A 5 -3.85 1.88 4.53
N ARG A 6 -5.15 1.78 4.79
CA ARG A 6 -5.80 0.52 5.22
C ARG A 6 -5.55 -0.61 4.21
N HIS A 7 -4.99 -1.73 4.68
CA HIS A 7 -4.75 -2.95 3.89
C HIS A 7 -4.66 -4.18 4.81
N ASP A 8 -4.66 -5.39 4.25
CA ASP A 8 -4.67 -6.66 4.99
C ASP A 8 -3.51 -7.62 4.62
N ASP A 9 -2.56 -7.12 3.83
CA ASP A 9 -1.38 -7.85 3.33
C ASP A 9 -1.62 -9.12 2.51
N LYS A 10 -2.85 -9.40 2.10
CA LYS A 10 -3.12 -10.53 1.19
C LYS A 10 -2.33 -10.40 -0.10
N ALA A 11 -1.55 -11.43 -0.42
CA ALA A 11 -0.93 -11.57 -1.72
C ALA A 11 -0.67 -13.03 -2.07
N HIS A 12 -0.81 -13.33 -3.37
CA HIS A 12 -0.23 -14.51 -4.00
C HIS A 12 1.06 -14.10 -4.69
N VAL A 13 2.15 -14.77 -4.35
CA VAL A 13 3.49 -14.48 -4.85
C VAL A 13 4.02 -15.74 -5.54
N PRO A 14 4.34 -15.69 -6.85
CA PRO A 14 5.01 -16.79 -7.52
C PRO A 14 6.47 -16.83 -7.08
N PHE A 15 6.95 -17.99 -6.64
CA PHE A 15 8.36 -18.23 -6.34
C PHE A 15 8.90 -19.33 -7.24
N PHE A 16 10.07 -19.09 -7.86
CA PHE A 16 10.73 -20.08 -8.71
C PHE A 16 9.85 -20.56 -9.89
N GLY A 17 9.04 -19.66 -10.46
CA GLY A 17 8.14 -19.92 -11.58
C GLY A 17 6.67 -19.61 -11.26
N ASP A 18 5.88 -19.38 -12.32
CA ASP A 18 4.48 -18.92 -12.18
C ASP A 18 3.54 -19.99 -11.62
N GLU A 19 3.91 -21.27 -11.71
CA GLU A 19 3.11 -22.39 -11.20
C GLU A 19 3.25 -22.57 -9.68
N ASN A 20 4.30 -22.01 -9.08
CA ASN A 20 4.62 -22.16 -7.67
C ASN A 20 4.10 -20.96 -6.88
N ILE A 21 2.80 -20.97 -6.61
CA ILE A 21 2.14 -19.90 -5.86
C ILE A 21 2.32 -20.08 -4.35
N TYR A 22 2.68 -19.00 -3.68
CA TYR A 22 2.77 -18.89 -2.22
C TYR A 22 1.88 -17.77 -1.72
N SER A 23 1.22 -17.98 -0.58
CA SER A 23 0.53 -16.93 0.16
C SER A 23 1.41 -16.39 1.27
N ARG A 24 1.33 -15.08 1.53
CA ARG A 24 1.87 -14.49 2.76
C ARG A 24 1.10 -15.02 3.97
N THR A 25 1.80 -15.38 5.03
CA THR A 25 1.20 -15.98 6.24
C THR A 25 1.40 -15.15 7.50
N VAL A 26 2.56 -14.51 7.61
CA VAL A 26 2.91 -13.66 8.75
C VAL A 26 3.60 -12.43 8.20
N ALA A 27 3.19 -11.25 8.64
CA ALA A 27 3.90 -10.01 8.40
C ALA A 27 4.79 -9.68 9.61
N ALA A 28 5.95 -9.10 9.36
CA ALA A 28 6.83 -8.57 10.40
C ALA A 28 7.22 -7.12 10.11
N ILE A 29 7.38 -6.36 11.19
CA ILE A 29 7.94 -5.01 11.18
C ILE A 29 8.93 -4.91 12.34
N TRP A 30 10.20 -4.69 12.02
CA TRP A 30 11.26 -4.44 13.00
C TRP A 30 11.62 -2.96 13.00
N TYR A 31 11.39 -2.29 14.13
CA TYR A 31 11.58 -0.85 14.28
C TYR A 31 13.01 -0.49 14.69
N LEU A 32 13.61 0.47 13.99
CA LEU A 32 15.04 0.80 14.12
C LEU A 32 15.30 2.28 14.43
N THR A 33 14.26 3.07 14.71
CA THR A 33 14.41 4.47 15.12
C THR A 33 14.29 4.62 16.64
N LYS A 34 15.28 5.27 17.25
CA LYS A 34 15.31 5.59 18.68
C LYS A 34 14.38 6.74 19.04
N GLU A 35 13.87 6.70 20.27
CA GLU A 35 13.14 7.82 20.89
C GLU A 35 11.92 8.27 20.07
N TRP A 36 11.22 7.33 19.43
CA TRP A 36 10.02 7.63 18.65
C TRP A 36 8.81 7.79 19.57
N THR A 37 8.01 8.82 19.35
CA THR A 37 6.82 9.11 20.17
C THR A 37 5.55 9.11 19.33
N GLU A 38 4.39 9.23 19.98
CA GLU A 38 3.11 9.31 19.28
C GLU A 38 3.00 10.59 18.41
N GLN A 39 3.63 11.69 18.83
CA GLN A 39 3.62 12.98 18.12
C GLN A 39 4.43 12.96 16.83
N ASP A 40 5.36 12.02 16.68
CA ASP A 40 6.15 11.82 15.47
C ASP A 40 5.34 11.16 14.34
N GLY A 41 4.14 10.65 14.62
CA GLY A 41 3.31 9.93 13.67
C GLY A 41 3.87 8.56 13.34
N GLY A 42 3.57 8.02 12.15
CA GLY A 42 4.07 6.69 11.75
C GLY A 42 3.62 5.54 12.68
N ILE A 43 2.45 5.68 13.28
CA ILE A 43 1.87 4.76 14.26
C ILE A 43 1.25 3.59 13.50
N LEU A 44 1.52 2.36 13.93
CA LEU A 44 0.82 1.19 13.42
C LEU A 44 -0.57 1.13 14.07
N LEU A 45 -1.61 1.15 13.24
CA LEU A 45 -2.99 0.99 13.67
C LEU A 45 -3.42 -0.46 13.43
N ASP A 46 -3.79 -1.15 14.50
CA ASP A 46 -4.50 -2.43 14.40
C ASP A 46 -6.00 -2.13 14.25
N LEU A 47 -6.54 -2.40 13.05
CA LEU A 47 -7.93 -2.10 12.72
C LEU A 47 -8.88 -3.26 13.06
N GLN A 48 -8.36 -4.35 13.62
CA GLN A 48 -9.12 -5.51 14.11
C GLN A 48 -9.03 -5.71 15.62
N ALA A 49 -8.23 -4.88 16.32
CA ALA A 49 -8.24 -4.83 17.78
C ALA A 49 -9.68 -4.68 18.30
N LYS A 50 -10.01 -5.45 19.35
CA LYS A 50 -11.34 -5.36 19.99
C LYS A 50 -11.50 -3.96 20.57
N LYS A 51 -12.73 -3.42 20.52
CA LYS A 51 -13.05 -2.04 20.94
C LYS A 51 -12.61 -1.71 22.38
N ASP A 52 -12.50 -2.72 23.24
CA ASP A 52 -12.16 -2.57 24.66
C ASP A 52 -10.67 -2.83 24.95
N CYS A 53 -9.86 -3.13 23.92
CA CYS A 53 -8.41 -3.26 24.06
C CYS A 53 -7.76 -1.91 23.75
N ALA A 54 -7.00 -1.37 24.70
CA ALA A 54 -6.19 -0.15 24.53
C ALA A 54 -5.06 -0.29 23.46
N GLU A 55 -4.97 -1.46 22.83
CA GLU A 55 -3.88 -1.93 21.98
C GLU A 55 -4.10 -1.68 20.47
N GLY A 56 -5.18 -0.99 20.07
CA GLY A 56 -5.46 -0.67 18.66
C GLY A 56 -4.45 0.26 17.98
N LYS A 57 -3.48 0.77 18.73
CA LYS A 57 -2.39 1.62 18.24
C LYS A 57 -1.08 1.15 18.85
N LEU A 58 -0.05 1.07 18.01
CA LEU A 58 1.30 0.72 18.42
C LEU A 58 2.28 1.80 17.96
N VAL A 59 2.83 2.53 18.95
CA VAL A 59 3.91 3.49 18.74
C VAL A 59 5.21 2.69 18.53
N PRO A 60 5.95 2.93 17.43
CA PRO A 60 7.23 2.27 17.18
C PRO A 60 8.19 2.42 18.36
N MET A 61 8.75 1.31 18.81
CA MET A 61 9.77 1.31 19.86
C MET A 61 11.07 0.81 19.27
N TYR A 62 12.19 1.43 19.64
CA TYR A 62 13.48 1.01 19.12
C TYR A 62 13.77 -0.45 19.42
N ASN A 63 14.22 -1.17 18.39
CA ASN A 63 14.58 -2.57 18.45
C ASN A 63 13.41 -3.49 18.84
N SER A 64 12.17 -3.09 18.58
CA SER A 64 11.00 -3.96 18.77
C SER A 64 10.54 -4.57 17.45
N LEU A 65 10.15 -5.85 17.51
CA LEU A 65 9.61 -6.62 16.41
C LEU A 65 8.11 -6.84 16.63
N VAL A 66 7.31 -6.41 15.67
CA VAL A 66 5.87 -6.69 15.64
C VAL A 66 5.61 -7.75 14.59
N LEU A 67 4.80 -8.76 14.95
CA LEU A 67 4.34 -9.80 14.04
C LEU A 67 2.81 -9.93 14.12
N PHE A 68 2.18 -10.22 12.99
CA PHE A 68 0.77 -10.57 12.92
C PHE A 68 0.50 -11.53 11.76
N GLU A 69 -0.53 -12.35 11.91
CA GLU A 69 -0.95 -13.29 10.86
C GLU A 69 -1.57 -12.54 9.67
N VAL A 70 -1.44 -13.09 8.47
CA VAL A 70 -2.07 -12.56 7.26
C VAL A 70 -3.24 -13.48 6.89
N PRO A 71 -4.46 -12.96 6.67
CA PRO A 71 -4.80 -11.54 6.54
C PRO A 71 -5.09 -10.82 7.86
N HIS A 72 -4.59 -9.58 8.01
CA HIS A 72 -4.91 -8.73 9.17
C HIS A 72 -4.96 -7.25 8.80
N TRP A 73 -6.11 -6.60 9.04
CA TRP A 73 -6.34 -5.20 8.65
C TRP A 73 -5.55 -4.25 9.53
N HIS A 74 -4.70 -3.46 8.89
CA HIS A 74 -3.89 -2.46 9.57
C HIS A 74 -3.63 -1.25 8.67
N ALA A 75 -3.08 -0.20 9.28
CA ALA A 75 -2.61 1.00 8.59
C ALA A 75 -1.40 1.61 9.33
N VAL A 76 -0.67 2.50 8.67
CA VAL A 76 0.38 3.31 9.31
C VAL A 76 0.01 4.78 9.12
N THR A 77 -0.09 5.53 10.22
CA THR A 77 -0.38 6.97 10.15
C THR A 77 0.74 7.73 9.44
N ALA A 78 0.45 8.93 8.92
CA ALA A 78 1.48 9.80 8.36
C ALA A 78 2.56 10.12 9.39
N VAL A 79 3.80 10.21 8.91
CA VAL A 79 4.91 10.68 9.72
C VAL A 79 4.81 12.20 9.77
N THR A 80 4.85 12.76 10.98
CA THR A 80 4.78 14.20 11.22
C THR A 80 6.12 14.75 11.67
N ALA A 81 7.05 13.87 12.06
CA ALA A 81 8.41 14.24 12.44
C ALA A 81 9.21 14.79 11.25
N SER A 82 10.18 15.67 11.54
CA SER A 82 11.17 16.16 10.57
C SER A 82 12.32 15.18 10.29
N ARG A 83 12.28 13.99 10.92
CA ARG A 83 13.31 12.93 10.82
C ARG A 83 12.72 11.64 10.25
N ASN A 84 13.61 10.81 9.71
CA ASN A 84 13.21 9.54 9.10
C ASN A 84 12.84 8.47 10.13
N ARG A 85 11.78 7.73 9.82
CA ARG A 85 11.38 6.48 10.51
C ARG A 85 11.96 5.28 9.78
N TYR A 86 12.86 4.55 10.41
CA TYR A 86 13.51 3.37 9.85
C TYR A 86 12.88 2.09 10.41
N SER A 87 12.60 1.15 9.51
CA SER A 87 12.10 -0.18 9.85
C SER A 87 12.47 -1.17 8.75
N ILE A 88 12.66 -2.43 9.12
CA ILE A 88 12.70 -3.54 8.17
C ILE A 88 11.35 -4.24 8.26
N PHE A 89 10.68 -4.44 7.13
CA PHE A 89 9.41 -5.16 7.08
C PHE A 89 9.41 -6.21 5.98
N GLY A 90 8.58 -7.23 6.15
CA GLY A 90 8.48 -8.33 5.19
C GLY A 90 7.45 -9.37 5.61
N TRP A 91 7.43 -10.48 4.87
CA TRP A 91 6.46 -11.54 5.08
C TRP A 91 7.11 -12.92 5.02
N TRP A 92 6.61 -13.83 5.85
CA TRP A 92 6.79 -15.26 5.62
C TRP A 92 5.74 -15.77 4.65
N HIS A 93 6.12 -16.80 3.90
CA HIS A 93 5.35 -17.33 2.79
C HIS A 93 5.13 -18.83 2.97
N GLN A 94 3.95 -19.31 2.63
CA GLN A 94 3.62 -20.73 2.59
C GLN A 94 3.05 -21.09 1.23
N LYS A 95 3.43 -22.26 0.71
CA LYS A 95 2.97 -22.75 -0.59
C LYS A 95 1.46 -22.94 -0.58
N GLY A 96 0.81 -22.56 -1.69
CA GLY A 96 -0.62 -22.69 -1.91
C GLY A 96 -1.38 -21.37 -1.84
N ASN A 97 -2.69 -21.45 -2.10
CA ASN A 97 -3.63 -20.33 -2.05
C ASN A 97 -4.41 -20.37 -0.74
N ARG A 98 -3.97 -19.63 0.28
CA ARG A 98 -4.57 -19.67 1.63
C ARG A 98 -5.82 -18.82 1.78
N TYR A 99 -6.02 -17.87 0.88
CA TYR A 99 -7.17 -16.96 0.90
C TYR A 99 -7.49 -16.49 -0.52
N GLU A 100 -8.73 -16.06 -0.71
CA GLU A 100 -9.11 -15.39 -1.94
C GLU A 100 -8.49 -13.99 -1.98
N VAL A 101 -7.76 -13.73 -3.07
CA VAL A 101 -7.28 -12.39 -3.40
C VAL A 101 -8.17 -11.88 -4.53
N PRO A 102 -8.83 -10.71 -4.39
CA PRO A 102 -9.60 -10.13 -5.49
C PRO A 102 -8.71 -10.07 -6.72
N ALA A 103 -9.22 -10.56 -7.85
CA ALA A 103 -8.45 -10.61 -9.09
C ALA A 103 -7.78 -9.25 -9.33
N SER A 104 -6.45 -9.22 -9.26
CA SER A 104 -5.72 -8.02 -9.62
C SER A 104 -6.11 -7.69 -11.05
N VAL A 105 -6.67 -6.51 -11.30
CA VAL A 105 -6.97 -6.07 -12.67
C VAL A 105 -5.72 -6.34 -13.51
N PRO A 106 -5.81 -7.18 -14.57
CA PRO A 106 -4.65 -7.57 -15.34
C PRO A 106 -3.85 -6.35 -15.75
N ARG A 107 -2.52 -6.42 -15.64
CA ARG A 107 -1.62 -5.30 -15.97
C ARG A 107 -1.91 -4.71 -17.35
N ALA A 108 -2.39 -5.51 -18.30
CA ALA A 108 -2.84 -5.12 -19.62
C ALA A 108 -3.95 -4.03 -19.63
N LEU A 109 -4.84 -3.99 -18.62
CA LEU A 109 -5.88 -2.95 -18.52
C LEU A 109 -5.34 -1.61 -17.96
N LYS A 110 -4.18 -1.60 -17.30
CA LYS A 110 -3.55 -0.36 -16.79
C LYS A 110 -2.94 0.47 -17.94
N ASP A 111 -2.50 -0.18 -19.01
CA ASP A 111 -1.93 0.50 -20.18
C ASP A 111 -3.00 1.09 -21.11
N THR A 112 -4.16 0.45 -21.22
CA THR A 112 -5.27 0.97 -22.05
C THR A 112 -5.91 2.22 -21.46
N THR A 113 -5.94 2.37 -20.12
CA THR A 113 -6.48 3.59 -19.46
C THR A 113 -5.56 4.79 -19.66
N LYS A 114 -4.23 4.60 -19.64
CA LYS A 114 -3.25 5.66 -20.02
C LYS A 114 -3.41 6.06 -21.48
N ALA A 115 -3.55 5.09 -22.40
CA ALA A 115 -3.78 5.35 -23.82
C ALA A 115 -5.09 6.11 -24.07
N ARG A 116 -6.18 5.76 -23.38
CA ARG A 116 -7.49 6.43 -23.47
C ARG A 116 -7.43 7.88 -22.96
N LYS A 117 -6.75 8.13 -21.82
CA LYS A 117 -6.52 9.49 -21.30
C LYS A 117 -5.70 10.34 -22.27
N LYS A 118 -4.62 9.79 -22.85
CA LYS A 118 -3.77 10.49 -23.84
C LYS A 118 -4.54 10.84 -25.13
N LYS A 119 -5.42 9.95 -25.58
CA LYS A 119 -6.30 10.17 -26.75
C LYS A 119 -7.36 11.25 -26.48
N LEU A 120 -7.95 11.28 -25.28
CA LEU A 120 -8.95 12.29 -24.89
C LEU A 120 -8.32 13.69 -24.78
N VAL A 121 -7.12 13.80 -24.18
CA VAL A 121 -6.39 15.07 -24.08
C VAL A 121 -6.01 15.61 -25.47
N ARG A 122 -5.51 14.74 -26.37
CA ARG A 122 -5.22 15.13 -27.77
C ARG A 122 -6.46 15.61 -28.52
N LYS A 123 -7.61 14.93 -28.35
CA LYS A 123 -8.87 15.34 -29.00
C LYS A 123 -9.37 16.69 -28.48
N LYS A 124 -9.23 16.95 -27.17
CA LYS A 124 -9.63 18.23 -26.56
C LYS A 124 -8.73 19.38 -27.03
N ALA A 125 -7.41 19.17 -27.12
CA ALA A 125 -6.47 20.16 -27.65
C ALA A 125 -6.74 20.50 -29.13
N GLY A 126 -7.03 19.49 -29.96
CA GLY A 126 -7.36 19.70 -31.38
C GLY A 126 -8.66 20.48 -31.61
N ASN A 127 -9.67 20.27 -30.76
CA ASN A 127 -10.93 21.04 -30.85
C ASN A 127 -10.76 22.50 -30.40
N VAL A 128 -9.91 22.76 -29.39
CA VAL A 128 -9.64 24.14 -28.93
C VAL A 128 -8.86 24.93 -29.99
N ALA A 129 -7.89 24.31 -30.68
CA ALA A 129 -7.16 24.94 -31.76
C ALA A 129 -8.07 25.32 -32.95
N LYS A 130 -8.98 24.43 -33.36
CA LYS A 130 -9.95 24.70 -34.44
C LYS A 130 -10.98 25.78 -34.09
N ALA A 131 -11.36 25.91 -32.82
CA ALA A 131 -12.28 26.97 -32.38
C ALA A 131 -11.63 28.36 -32.41
N ALA A 132 -10.34 28.45 -32.07
CA ALA A 132 -9.58 29.71 -32.09
C ALA A 132 -9.29 30.23 -33.51
N GLU A 133 -9.24 29.35 -34.51
CA GLU A 133 -9.01 29.73 -35.91
C GLU A 133 -10.30 30.21 -36.63
N SER A 134 -11.47 29.80 -36.12
CA SER A 134 -12.79 30.23 -36.62
C SER A 134 -13.23 31.62 -36.16
N THR A 135 -12.52 32.24 -35.20
CA THR A 135 -12.89 33.53 -34.58
C THR A 135 -12.09 34.71 -35.12
N LYS A 136 -11.30 34.51 -36.20
CA LYS A 136 -10.42 35.51 -36.80
C LYS A 136 -10.83 35.99 -38.20
N LYS A 137 -12.11 35.88 -38.57
CA LYS A 137 -12.67 36.52 -39.77
C LYS A 137 -13.70 37.55 -39.40
#